data_AF-A0A6L7MRE0-F1
#
_entry.id   AF-A0A6L7MRE0-F1
#
_cell.length_a   1.000
_cell.length_b   1.000
_cell.length_c   1.000
_cell.angle_alpha   90.00
_cell.angle_beta   90.00
_cell.angle_gamma   90.00
#
_symmetry.space_group_name_H-M   'P 1'
#
loop_
_entity.id
_entity.type
_entity.pdbx_description
1 polymer ?
#
loop_
_entity_poly.entity_id
_entity_poly.type
_entity_poly.pdbx_seq_one_letter_code
_entity_poly.pdbx_strand_id
1 'polypeptide(L)'
;MSGDAPRVDLRPDHLEIVRDVLRRYSPTRRVVAFGSRATWTGKEYSDLDLAVLGDKPLPLDVMTGLVEGFRESDLPFKVDVVEWADANDRLRNAIRRDGVEVQPDVDIGSGLGPSTRFHRAYHTWPRVPLDRLIDLRLSGVDKKSKPAETPVKLCNYTDVYYNSVIRQDMTFMEATASDREIAKCTLLPGDVVITKDSEQWDDIGVPAFVADRVPRLVCGYHLAILRPDVSRLNGRYLSYALSARDSQHQFHHYANGITRFGLRKADIGLVEVPLPSLPDQTAIAHILGTLDDKIELNRRMNETLEEMARALFKSWFVDFDPVRAKMEARDTGLPRHLAGVFPSSFDNERNPTGWKLKSISEFTRVVYGAPFASDQFTTDNIGVPLIRIRDLATHEPGLTTEQVHQKGHLIRPGDIVVGMDGEFRLHIWKGPKAWLNQRVCHFEPNHGVPRAFIAEALRTPLEFFERGKVGTTVIHLGKSDIDTIEILHPGSPLLRAFADIAEPILDQSVKNALQGRTLAQIRDVLLPKLISGELRVSDAEKIVEAAT
;
A
#
# COMPACT_ATOMS: atom_id res chain seq x y z
N MET A 1 -12.99 8.41 48.27
CA MET A 1 -11.95 9.11 49.05
C MET A 1 -11.16 9.96 48.07
N SER A 2 -11.07 11.26 48.30
CA SER A 2 -10.29 12.19 47.46
C SER A 2 -8.80 11.87 47.61
N GLY A 3 -8.23 11.18 46.64
CA GLY A 3 -6.77 11.06 46.51
C GLY A 3 -6.27 12.23 45.67
N ASP A 4 -5.35 13.01 46.21
CA ASP A 4 -4.63 14.07 45.48
C ASP A 4 -4.19 13.55 44.10
N ALA A 5 -4.39 14.38 43.07
CA ALA A 5 -3.84 14.08 41.75
C ALA A 5 -2.32 13.89 41.88
N PRO A 6 -1.74 12.86 41.24
CA PRO A 6 -0.31 12.62 41.33
C PRO A 6 0.44 13.86 40.86
N ARG A 7 1.45 14.28 41.64
CA ARG A 7 2.22 15.50 41.40
C ARG A 7 3.24 15.30 40.28
N VAL A 8 2.77 14.91 39.09
CA VAL A 8 3.52 14.68 37.86
C VAL A 8 3.13 15.73 36.83
N ASP A 9 4.08 16.18 36.01
CA ASP A 9 3.88 17.16 34.94
C ASP A 9 3.12 16.53 33.75
N LEU A 10 1.83 16.26 33.98
CA LEU A 10 0.85 15.75 33.03
C LEU A 10 -0.45 16.53 33.16
N ARG A 11 -1.02 16.91 32.03
CA ARG A 11 -2.39 17.43 31.99
C ARG A 11 -3.38 16.34 32.45
N PRO A 12 -4.53 16.71 33.06
CA PRO A 12 -5.49 15.72 33.55
C PRO A 12 -6.00 14.73 32.50
N ASP A 13 -6.21 15.19 31.26
CA ASP A 13 -6.61 14.37 30.11
C ASP A 13 -5.53 13.37 29.70
N HIS A 14 -4.26 13.79 29.66
CA HIS A 14 -3.14 12.88 29.40
C HIS A 14 -2.97 11.84 30.50
N LEU A 15 -3.12 12.24 31.77
CA LEU A 15 -3.04 11.31 32.90
C LEU A 15 -4.16 10.26 32.84
N GLU A 16 -5.34 10.62 32.33
CA GLU A 16 -6.44 9.69 32.11
C GLU A 16 -6.11 8.67 31.02
N ILE A 17 -5.58 9.12 29.87
CA ILE A 17 -5.09 8.23 28.80
C ILE A 17 -4.03 7.26 29.34
N VAL A 18 -3.08 7.78 30.14
CA VAL A 18 -2.02 6.95 30.73
C VAL A 18 -2.62 5.87 31.63
N ARG A 19 -3.55 6.23 32.51
CA ARG A 19 -4.21 5.29 33.41
C ARG A 19 -5.06 4.27 32.66
N ASP A 20 -5.68 4.65 31.56
CA ASP A 20 -6.49 3.74 30.76
C ASP A 20 -5.64 2.67 30.07
N VAL A 21 -4.48 3.04 29.52
CA VAL A 21 -3.51 2.07 28.97
C VAL A 21 -2.99 1.15 30.08
N LEU A 22 -2.58 1.71 31.22
CA LEU A 22 -2.07 0.91 32.35
C LEU A 22 -3.12 -0.07 32.89
N ARG A 23 -4.38 0.35 33.05
CA ARG A 23 -5.48 -0.52 33.50
C ARG A 23 -5.81 -1.61 32.48
N ARG A 24 -5.65 -1.35 31.19
CA ARG A 24 -5.95 -2.31 30.12
C ARG A 24 -4.99 -3.49 30.12
N TYR A 25 -3.69 -3.22 30.28
CA TYR A 25 -2.65 -4.23 30.11
C TYR A 25 -2.03 -4.69 31.43
N SER A 26 -1.98 -3.82 32.46
CA SER A 26 -1.37 -4.12 33.76
C SER A 26 -2.25 -3.62 34.94
N PRO A 27 -3.48 -4.13 35.09
CA PRO A 27 -4.47 -3.60 36.04
C PRO A 27 -4.09 -3.76 37.52
N THR A 28 -3.25 -4.74 37.85
CA THR A 28 -2.96 -5.12 39.23
C THR A 28 -1.61 -4.64 39.72
N ARG A 29 -0.73 -4.17 38.82
CA ARG A 29 0.63 -3.76 39.19
C ARG A 29 0.64 -2.27 39.52
N ARG A 30 1.35 -1.92 40.59
CA ARG A 30 1.73 -0.55 40.87
C ARG A 30 2.68 0.00 39.81
N VAL A 31 2.42 1.22 39.37
CA VAL A 31 3.22 1.92 38.36
C VAL A 31 3.57 3.32 38.86
N VAL A 32 4.84 3.69 38.70
CA VAL A 32 5.38 4.98 39.11
C VAL A 32 5.98 5.69 37.90
N ALA A 33 5.66 6.98 37.74
CA ALA A 33 6.36 7.84 36.81
C ALA A 33 7.67 8.31 37.45
N PHE A 34 8.74 8.37 36.66
CA PHE A 34 10.03 8.89 37.11
C PHE A 34 10.63 9.82 36.06
N GLY A 35 11.81 10.38 36.33
CA GLY A 35 12.48 11.26 35.37
C GLY A 35 11.89 12.67 35.29
N SER A 36 12.10 13.32 34.14
CA SER A 36 11.96 14.78 34.02
C SER A 36 10.55 15.31 34.29
N ARG A 37 9.51 14.54 33.92
CA ARG A 37 8.10 14.88 34.18
C ARG A 37 7.68 14.61 35.63
N ALA A 38 8.28 13.62 36.29
CA ALA A 38 8.04 13.37 37.72
C ALA A 38 8.67 14.47 38.60
N THR A 39 9.81 15.04 38.17
CA THR A 39 10.52 16.11 38.89
C THR A 39 10.14 17.53 38.45
N TRP A 40 9.18 17.71 37.53
CA TRP A 40 8.78 19.02 36.97
C TRP A 40 9.93 19.82 36.32
N THR A 41 10.94 19.10 35.82
CA THR A 41 12.09 19.68 35.09
C THR A 41 12.02 19.39 33.59
N GLY A 42 10.95 18.73 33.13
CA GLY A 42 10.70 18.41 31.73
C GLY A 42 10.33 19.62 30.88
N LYS A 43 10.47 19.48 29.56
CA LYS A 43 9.92 20.40 28.57
C LYS A 43 8.60 19.81 28.04
N GLU A 44 7.83 20.62 27.31
CA GLU A 44 6.52 20.21 26.78
C GLU A 44 6.57 18.90 25.97
N TYR A 45 7.67 18.67 25.24
CA TYR A 45 7.94 17.50 24.41
C TYR A 45 8.81 16.42 25.09
N SER A 46 9.07 16.51 26.39
CA SER A 46 9.82 15.47 27.10
C SER A 46 9.05 14.15 27.14
N ASP A 47 9.76 13.03 27.12
CA ASP A 47 9.14 11.70 27.26
C ASP A 47 8.57 11.50 28.68
N LEU A 48 7.62 10.58 28.81
CA LEU A 48 7.12 10.11 30.10
C LEU A 48 7.73 8.75 30.42
N ASP A 49 8.59 8.70 31.44
CA ASP A 49 9.18 7.45 31.91
C ASP A 49 8.30 6.79 32.99
N LEU A 50 7.88 5.55 32.75
CA LEU A 50 7.07 4.75 33.67
C LEU A 50 7.83 3.50 34.11
N ALA A 51 7.82 3.21 35.41
CA ALA A 51 8.33 1.98 35.97
C ALA A 51 7.19 1.11 36.51
N VAL A 52 7.05 -0.10 35.98
CA VAL A 52 6.10 -1.10 36.50
C VAL A 52 6.78 -1.88 37.62
N LEU A 53 6.23 -1.78 38.82
CA LEU A 53 6.82 -2.36 40.02
C LEU A 53 6.49 -3.85 40.16
N GLY A 54 7.47 -4.60 40.67
CA GLY A 54 7.30 -5.99 41.11
C GLY A 54 8.58 -6.82 40.94
N ASP A 55 8.65 -7.90 41.73
CA ASP A 55 9.86 -8.73 41.84
C ASP A 55 10.05 -9.71 40.69
N LYS A 56 9.03 -9.88 39.84
CA LYS A 56 9.08 -10.70 38.63
C LYS A 56 8.78 -9.84 37.39
N PRO A 57 9.50 -10.09 36.27
CA PRO A 57 9.17 -9.49 34.99
C PRO A 57 7.71 -9.73 34.60
N LEU A 58 7.17 -8.81 33.83
CA LEU A 58 5.86 -8.91 33.19
C LEU A 58 5.89 -10.01 32.13
N PRO A 59 4.77 -10.72 31.93
CA PRO A 59 4.56 -11.50 30.72
C PRO A 59 4.78 -10.63 29.47
N LEU A 60 5.41 -11.20 28.44
CA LEU A 60 5.81 -10.45 27.24
C LEU A 60 4.61 -9.82 26.52
N ASP A 61 3.47 -10.51 26.50
CA ASP A 61 2.19 -10.02 25.96
C ASP A 61 1.68 -8.77 26.69
N VAL A 62 1.88 -8.70 28.01
CA VAL A 62 1.54 -7.51 28.81
C VAL A 62 2.47 -6.35 28.50
N MET A 63 3.79 -6.61 28.41
CA MET A 63 4.77 -5.57 28.06
C MET A 63 4.53 -5.02 26.65
N THR A 64 4.33 -5.90 25.67
CA THR A 64 3.99 -5.50 24.29
C THR A 64 2.68 -4.73 24.26
N GLY A 65 1.66 -5.18 25.00
CA GLY A 65 0.38 -4.48 25.11
C GLY A 65 0.52 -3.06 25.67
N LEU A 66 1.35 -2.88 26.70
CA LEU A 66 1.64 -1.55 27.26
C LEU A 66 2.35 -0.65 26.25
N VAL A 67 3.42 -1.13 25.62
CA VAL A 67 4.20 -0.34 24.66
C VAL A 67 3.35 0.08 23.46
N GLU A 68 2.60 -0.84 22.87
CA GLU A 68 1.71 -0.53 21.74
C GLU A 68 0.52 0.34 22.17
N GLY A 69 -0.07 0.06 23.33
CA GLY A 69 -1.16 0.86 23.87
C GLY A 69 -0.80 2.32 24.10
N PHE A 70 0.44 2.61 24.52
CA PHE A 70 0.93 3.98 24.61
C PHE A 70 1.29 4.58 23.24
N ARG A 71 1.84 3.78 22.32
CA ARG A 71 2.20 4.21 20.97
C ARG A 71 0.99 4.60 20.13
N GLU A 72 -0.13 3.92 20.31
CA GLU A 72 -1.40 4.18 19.62
C GLU A 72 -2.28 5.21 20.34
N SER A 73 -1.82 5.74 21.48
CA SER A 73 -2.59 6.71 22.27
C SER A 73 -2.48 8.13 21.71
N ASP A 74 -3.46 8.98 22.03
CA ASP A 74 -3.46 10.41 21.65
C ASP A 74 -2.49 11.27 22.48
N LEU A 75 -1.51 10.66 23.17
CA LEU A 75 -0.50 11.39 23.92
C LEU A 75 0.47 12.12 22.97
N PRO A 76 0.74 13.42 23.17
CA PRO A 76 1.61 14.20 22.28
C PRO A 76 3.11 13.96 22.50
N PHE A 77 3.48 12.99 23.35
CA PHE A 77 4.85 12.63 23.70
C PHE A 77 4.96 11.12 23.89
N LYS A 78 6.18 10.60 23.73
CA LYS A 78 6.46 9.18 23.89
C LYS A 78 6.36 8.77 25.36
N VAL A 79 5.95 7.54 25.60
CA VAL A 79 5.97 6.91 26.92
C VAL A 79 6.95 5.74 26.89
N ASP A 80 7.96 5.77 27.75
CA ASP A 80 8.92 4.69 27.93
C ASP A 80 8.57 3.87 29.17
N VAL A 81 8.41 2.56 29.00
CA VAL A 81 8.02 1.64 30.07
C VAL A 81 9.21 0.76 30.44
N VAL A 82 9.56 0.76 31.73
CA VAL A 82 10.65 -0.04 32.30
C VAL A 82 10.12 -0.97 33.37
N GLU A 83 10.66 -2.18 33.43
CA GLU A 83 10.36 -3.14 34.48
C GLU A 83 11.27 -2.97 35.69
N TRP A 84 10.70 -2.95 36.89
CA TRP A 84 11.48 -2.90 38.12
C TRP A 84 12.44 -4.09 38.27
N ALA A 85 12.02 -5.28 37.80
CA ALA A 85 12.82 -6.49 37.82
C ALA A 85 14.14 -6.34 37.04
N ASP A 86 14.12 -5.61 35.93
CA ASP A 86 15.26 -5.42 35.02
C ASP A 86 16.02 -4.10 35.27
N ALA A 87 15.51 -3.23 36.14
CA ALA A 87 16.14 -1.98 36.49
C ALA A 87 17.44 -2.20 37.31
N ASN A 88 18.52 -1.53 36.89
CA ASN A 88 19.78 -1.51 37.65
C ASN A 88 19.68 -0.68 38.95
N ASP A 89 20.65 -0.83 39.87
CA ASP A 89 20.62 -0.15 41.19
C ASP A 89 20.56 1.37 41.11
N ARG A 90 21.19 1.98 40.09
CA ARG A 90 21.14 3.42 39.86
C ARG A 90 19.71 3.87 39.53
N LEU A 91 19.01 3.13 38.66
CA LEU A 91 17.64 3.41 38.25
C LEU A 91 16.66 3.15 39.40
N ARG A 92 16.83 2.05 40.14
CA ARG A 92 16.02 1.74 41.33
C ARG A 92 16.12 2.83 42.39
N ASN A 93 17.32 3.38 42.61
CA ASN A 93 17.52 4.48 43.56
C ASN A 93 16.87 5.80 43.08
N ALA A 94 16.92 6.09 41.78
CA ALA A 94 16.24 7.26 41.21
C ALA A 94 14.71 7.16 41.35
N ILE A 95 14.13 5.99 41.00
CA ILE A 95 12.69 5.73 41.13
C ILE A 95 12.25 5.81 42.61
N ARG A 96 13.04 5.31 43.56
CA ARG A 96 12.73 5.43 45.00
C ARG A 96 12.78 6.86 45.52
N ARG A 97 13.69 7.68 44.99
CA ARG A 97 13.88 9.07 45.45
C ARG A 97 12.83 10.02 44.88
N ASP A 98 12.57 9.91 43.57
CA ASP A 98 11.81 10.91 42.80
C ASP A 98 10.55 10.35 42.12
N GLY A 99 10.23 9.06 42.33
CA GLY A 99 9.10 8.42 41.68
C GLY A 99 7.75 8.94 42.19
N VAL A 100 6.85 9.25 41.25
CA VAL A 100 5.48 9.69 41.53
C VAL A 100 4.52 8.59 41.13
N GLU A 101 3.69 8.14 42.05
CA GLU A 101 2.74 7.06 41.79
C GLU A 101 1.66 7.50 40.79
N VAL A 102 1.52 6.77 39.68
CA VAL A 102 0.48 7.03 38.67
C VAL A 102 -0.65 5.99 38.73
N GLN A 103 -0.33 4.78 39.19
CA GLN A 103 -1.29 3.70 39.47
C GLN A 103 -0.89 2.93 40.75
N PRO A 104 -1.80 2.78 41.75
CA PRO A 104 -1.55 2.00 42.96
C PRO A 104 -1.66 0.49 42.68
N ASP A 105 -1.16 -0.35 43.59
CA ASP A 105 -1.51 -1.78 43.60
C ASP A 105 -3.01 -1.93 43.87
N VAL A 106 -3.67 -2.80 43.09
CA VAL A 106 -5.07 -3.15 43.30
C VAL A 106 -5.13 -4.53 43.92
N ASP A 107 -5.45 -4.56 45.20
CA ASP A 107 -5.62 -5.80 45.97
C ASP A 107 -6.93 -6.47 45.53
N ILE A 108 -6.85 -7.55 44.75
CA ILE A 108 -8.04 -8.32 44.37
C ILE A 108 -8.42 -9.24 45.55
N GLY A 109 -8.94 -8.62 46.61
CA GLY A 109 -9.65 -9.31 47.68
C GLY A 109 -10.97 -9.89 47.14
N SER A 110 -11.23 -11.14 47.49
CA SER A 110 -12.45 -11.88 47.15
C SER A 110 -13.73 -11.11 47.52
N GLY A 111 -14.44 -10.59 46.50
CA GLY A 111 -15.85 -10.21 46.57
C GLY A 111 -16.15 -8.72 46.41
N LEU A 112 -16.65 -8.33 45.24
CA LEU A 112 -17.82 -7.45 45.02
C LEU A 112 -18.05 -7.24 43.51
N GLY A 113 -19.30 -7.35 43.09
CA GLY A 113 -19.77 -7.31 41.70
C GLY A 113 -19.78 -5.93 41.04
N PRO A 114 -20.27 -5.84 39.79
CA PRO A 114 -20.00 -4.74 38.87
C PRO A 114 -20.84 -3.52 39.20
N SER A 115 -20.19 -2.42 39.60
CA SER A 115 -20.82 -1.09 39.62
C SER A 115 -20.31 -0.25 38.46
N THR A 116 -21.11 -0.27 37.40
CA THR A 116 -21.20 0.64 36.25
C THR A 116 -20.67 2.06 36.45
N ARG A 117 -19.73 2.47 35.57
CA ARG A 117 -19.85 3.66 34.69
C ARG A 117 -18.72 3.68 33.65
N PHE A 118 -19.14 3.77 32.37
CA PHE A 118 -18.34 3.93 31.15
C PHE A 118 -17.38 2.81 30.74
N HIS A 119 -17.85 1.56 30.68
CA HIS A 119 -17.29 0.60 29.72
C HIS A 119 -17.95 0.83 28.35
N ARG A 120 -17.24 1.40 27.37
CA ARG A 120 -17.44 0.96 25.99
C ARG A 120 -16.89 -0.47 25.95
N ALA A 121 -17.75 -1.46 26.19
CA ALA A 121 -17.39 -2.85 26.03
C ALA A 121 -17.11 -3.08 24.53
N TYR A 122 -15.84 -3.08 24.14
CA TYR A 122 -15.44 -3.53 22.82
C TYR A 122 -15.86 -5.00 22.68
N HIS A 123 -16.58 -5.32 21.62
CA HIS A 123 -17.00 -6.68 21.35
C HIS A 123 -15.83 -7.42 20.70
N THR A 124 -14.93 -8.02 21.48
CA THR A 124 -13.85 -8.83 20.91
C THR A 124 -14.40 -10.18 20.45
N TRP A 125 -14.03 -10.61 19.25
CA TRP A 125 -14.43 -11.92 18.74
C TRP A 125 -13.70 -13.06 19.46
N PRO A 126 -14.32 -14.24 19.63
CA PRO A 126 -13.61 -15.41 20.13
C PRO A 126 -12.51 -15.79 19.13
N ARG A 127 -11.37 -16.23 19.63
CA ARG A 127 -10.24 -16.67 18.80
C ARG A 127 -10.19 -18.18 18.74
N VAL A 128 -9.86 -18.71 17.56
CA VAL A 128 -9.80 -20.16 17.33
C VAL A 128 -8.57 -20.49 16.47
N PRO A 129 -7.79 -21.52 16.83
CA PRO A 129 -6.69 -22.02 15.99
C PRO A 129 -7.18 -22.48 14.61
N LEU A 130 -6.39 -22.21 13.57
CA LEU A 130 -6.74 -22.55 12.19
C LEU A 130 -7.00 -24.05 12.01
N ASP A 131 -6.23 -24.93 12.65
CA ASP A 131 -6.38 -26.39 12.49
C ASP A 131 -7.78 -26.94 12.82
N ARG A 132 -8.59 -26.20 13.59
CA ARG A 132 -9.98 -26.52 13.92
C ARG A 132 -11.00 -26.02 12.90
N LEU A 133 -10.57 -25.23 11.93
CA LEU A 133 -11.41 -24.49 10.98
C LEU A 133 -11.10 -24.80 9.51
N ILE A 134 -9.96 -25.40 9.20
CA ILE A 134 -9.51 -25.62 7.82
C ILE A 134 -9.00 -27.05 7.56
N ASP A 135 -9.09 -27.49 6.31
CA ASP A 135 -8.27 -28.57 5.76
C ASP A 135 -7.00 -27.98 5.14
N LEU A 136 -5.89 -28.06 5.90
CA LEU A 136 -4.60 -27.52 5.50
C LEU A 136 -3.81 -28.50 4.61
N ARG A 137 -3.47 -28.06 3.40
CA ARG A 137 -2.74 -28.87 2.41
C ARG A 137 -1.45 -28.18 1.96
N LEU A 138 -0.36 -28.91 2.06
CA LEU A 138 0.92 -28.51 1.46
C LEU A 138 1.06 -29.13 0.07
N SER A 139 1.51 -28.32 -0.89
CA SER A 139 1.83 -28.78 -2.23
C SER A 139 3.31 -29.11 -2.39
N GLY A 140 3.60 -30.07 -3.26
CA GLY A 140 4.96 -30.40 -3.72
C GLY A 140 5.18 -30.11 -5.20
N VAL A 141 4.18 -29.52 -5.88
CA VAL A 141 4.21 -29.34 -7.34
C VAL A 141 5.16 -28.20 -7.71
N ASP A 142 6.12 -28.50 -8.58
CA ASP A 142 7.10 -27.54 -9.08
C ASP A 142 6.81 -27.13 -10.54
N LYS A 143 7.67 -26.29 -11.10
CA LYS A 143 7.54 -25.77 -12.47
C LYS A 143 8.03 -26.73 -13.57
N LYS A 144 8.50 -27.93 -13.23
CA LYS A 144 9.10 -28.85 -14.20
C LYS A 144 7.99 -29.64 -14.88
N SER A 145 8.02 -29.65 -16.20
CA SER A 145 7.14 -30.48 -17.00
C SER A 145 7.77 -31.85 -17.26
N LYS A 146 7.00 -32.92 -17.05
CA LYS A 146 7.38 -34.31 -17.33
C LYS A 146 6.44 -34.88 -18.38
N PRO A 147 6.96 -35.57 -19.42
CA PRO A 147 6.14 -36.08 -20.52
C PRO A 147 5.02 -37.05 -20.13
N ALA A 148 5.15 -37.74 -19.01
CA ALA A 148 4.18 -38.75 -18.53
C ALA A 148 3.12 -38.17 -17.58
N GLU A 149 3.17 -36.87 -17.27
CA GLU A 149 2.26 -36.21 -16.36
C GLU A 149 1.22 -35.36 -17.11
N THR A 150 0.11 -35.07 -16.44
CA THR A 150 -0.99 -34.31 -17.02
C THR A 150 -0.64 -32.81 -17.03
N PRO A 151 -0.87 -32.07 -18.14
CA PRO A 151 -0.70 -30.62 -18.18
C PRO A 151 -1.64 -29.89 -17.22
N VAL A 152 -1.09 -28.94 -16.47
CA VAL A 152 -1.79 -28.14 -15.46
C VAL A 152 -1.33 -26.68 -15.49
N LYS A 153 -2.18 -25.79 -14.96
CA LYS A 153 -1.79 -24.43 -14.62
C LYS A 153 -1.23 -24.42 -13.21
N LEU A 154 -0.13 -23.70 -12.99
CA LEU A 154 0.54 -23.61 -11.70
C LEU A 154 0.34 -22.22 -11.09
N CYS A 155 -0.37 -22.16 -9.96
CA CYS A 155 -0.40 -20.99 -9.09
C CYS A 155 0.89 -20.96 -8.27
N ASN A 156 1.80 -20.06 -8.61
CA ASN A 156 3.12 -19.97 -8.03
C ASN A 156 3.20 -18.91 -6.92
N TYR A 157 4.38 -18.77 -6.31
CA TYR A 157 4.64 -17.81 -5.25
C TYR A 157 4.24 -16.37 -5.62
N THR A 158 4.66 -15.88 -6.79
CA THR A 158 4.40 -14.50 -7.21
C THR A 158 2.92 -14.24 -7.50
N ASP A 159 2.18 -15.26 -7.92
CA ASP A 159 0.73 -15.14 -8.14
C ASP A 159 0.01 -14.84 -6.82
N VAL A 160 0.45 -15.41 -5.70
CA VAL A 160 -0.10 -15.15 -4.36
C VAL A 160 0.50 -13.89 -3.74
N TYR A 161 1.80 -13.68 -3.86
CA TYR A 161 2.50 -12.57 -3.21
C TYR A 161 2.04 -11.20 -3.72
N TYR A 162 1.77 -11.07 -5.03
CA TYR A 162 1.37 -9.79 -5.63
C TYR A 162 -0.15 -9.61 -5.76
N ASN A 163 -0.97 -10.62 -5.43
CA ASN A 163 -2.41 -10.56 -5.64
C ASN A 163 -3.16 -11.08 -4.41
N SER A 164 -4.05 -10.27 -3.85
CA SER A 164 -4.94 -10.68 -2.75
C SER A 164 -6.06 -11.62 -3.20
N VAL A 165 -6.31 -11.74 -4.51
CA VAL A 165 -7.36 -12.58 -5.09
C VAL A 165 -6.85 -13.30 -6.33
N ILE A 166 -7.04 -14.62 -6.37
CA ILE A 166 -6.78 -15.47 -7.53
C ILE A 166 -8.04 -15.57 -8.38
N ARG A 167 -7.97 -15.09 -9.62
CA ARG A 167 -9.08 -15.00 -10.59
C ARG A 167 -8.79 -15.78 -11.86
N GLN A 168 -9.84 -16.08 -12.62
CA GLN A 168 -9.74 -16.86 -13.86
C GLN A 168 -9.05 -16.10 -15.01
N ASP A 169 -9.11 -14.77 -15.00
CA ASP A 169 -8.51 -13.90 -16.02
C ASP A 169 -7.00 -13.66 -15.82
N MET A 170 -6.42 -14.19 -14.75
CA MET A 170 -4.98 -14.17 -14.52
C MET A 170 -4.26 -15.14 -15.46
N THR A 171 -3.04 -14.77 -15.85
CA THR A 171 -2.14 -15.65 -16.60
C THR A 171 -1.33 -16.49 -15.61
N PHE A 172 -1.40 -17.81 -15.75
CA PHE A 172 -0.64 -18.75 -14.92
C PHE A 172 0.42 -19.48 -15.73
N MET A 173 1.47 -19.91 -15.06
CA MET A 173 2.50 -20.75 -15.66
C MET A 173 1.94 -22.13 -16.03
N GLU A 174 2.33 -22.66 -17.18
CA GLU A 174 2.03 -24.05 -17.57
C GLU A 174 3.07 -25.01 -16.97
N ALA A 175 2.61 -26.13 -16.43
CA ALA A 175 3.43 -27.18 -15.84
C ALA A 175 2.77 -28.56 -16.04
N THR A 176 3.33 -29.61 -15.44
CA THR A 176 2.66 -30.91 -15.34
C THR A 176 2.58 -31.37 -13.89
N ALA A 177 1.59 -32.22 -13.60
CA ALA A 177 1.46 -32.84 -12.28
C ALA A 177 0.90 -34.26 -12.40
N SER A 178 1.23 -35.11 -11.44
CA SER A 178 0.63 -36.44 -11.32
C SER A 178 -0.85 -36.35 -10.90
N ASP A 179 -1.64 -37.38 -11.21
CA ASP A 179 -3.06 -37.42 -10.81
C ASP A 179 -3.27 -37.28 -9.29
N ARG A 180 -2.32 -37.80 -8.50
CA ARG A 180 -2.32 -37.66 -7.03
C ARG A 180 -2.10 -36.21 -6.60
N GLU A 181 -1.19 -35.50 -7.24
CA GLU A 181 -0.94 -34.08 -6.97
C GLU A 181 -2.11 -33.22 -7.41
N ILE A 182 -2.71 -33.50 -8.57
CA ILE A 182 -3.90 -32.82 -9.06
C ILE A 182 -5.04 -32.99 -8.04
N ALA A 183 -5.34 -34.23 -7.63
CA ALA A 183 -6.40 -34.50 -6.67
C ALA A 183 -6.20 -33.79 -5.31
N LYS A 184 -4.94 -33.68 -4.86
CA LYS A 184 -4.59 -33.07 -3.58
C LYS A 184 -4.54 -31.55 -3.64
N CYS A 185 -3.92 -30.99 -4.67
CA CYS A 185 -3.43 -29.61 -4.73
C CYS A 185 -4.20 -28.70 -5.70
N THR A 186 -5.29 -29.20 -6.31
CA THR A 186 -6.19 -28.33 -7.09
C THR A 186 -6.80 -27.26 -6.21
N LEU A 187 -6.67 -26.01 -6.64
CA LEU A 187 -7.31 -24.85 -6.01
C LEU A 187 -8.79 -24.80 -6.38
N LEU A 188 -9.63 -24.59 -5.38
CA LEU A 188 -11.08 -24.48 -5.52
C LEU A 188 -11.55 -23.09 -5.09
N PRO A 189 -12.66 -22.57 -5.67
CA PRO A 189 -13.30 -21.38 -5.15
C PRO A 189 -13.58 -21.51 -3.66
N GLY A 190 -13.24 -20.47 -2.89
CA GLY A 190 -13.37 -20.48 -1.44
C GLY A 190 -12.08 -20.84 -0.69
N ASP A 191 -11.09 -21.42 -1.37
CA ASP A 191 -9.76 -21.67 -0.77
C ASP A 191 -9.04 -20.34 -0.48
N VAL A 192 -8.22 -20.34 0.56
CA VAL A 192 -7.20 -19.29 0.79
C VAL A 192 -5.83 -19.92 0.61
N VAL A 193 -4.94 -19.25 -0.11
CA VAL A 193 -3.57 -19.70 -0.34
C VAL A 193 -2.61 -18.75 0.36
N ILE A 194 -1.63 -19.25 1.10
CA ILE A 194 -0.62 -18.41 1.77
C ILE A 194 0.79 -18.68 1.26
N THR A 195 1.65 -17.67 1.28
CA THR A 195 3.10 -17.86 1.11
C THR A 195 3.67 -18.65 2.29
N LYS A 196 4.29 -19.80 2.00
CA LYS A 196 4.82 -20.72 3.02
C LYS A 196 6.33 -20.57 3.21
N ASP A 197 7.05 -20.22 2.14
CA ASP A 197 8.50 -20.15 2.14
C ASP A 197 8.98 -18.85 1.48
N SER A 198 9.74 -18.02 2.20
CA SER A 198 10.30 -16.77 1.67
C SER A 198 11.74 -16.52 2.13
N GLU A 199 12.46 -15.71 1.36
CA GLU A 199 13.82 -15.26 1.70
C GLU A 199 13.81 -14.17 2.78
N GLN A 200 12.75 -13.37 2.83
CA GLN A 200 12.53 -12.37 3.88
C GLN A 200 11.48 -12.88 4.87
N TRP A 201 11.66 -12.51 6.14
CA TRP A 201 10.79 -13.00 7.21
C TRP A 201 9.39 -12.38 7.18
N ASP A 202 9.26 -11.19 6.61
CA ASP A 202 8.03 -10.39 6.46
C ASP A 202 7.23 -10.70 5.18
N ASP A 203 7.78 -11.55 4.30
CA ASP A 203 7.16 -12.00 3.04
C ASP A 203 6.45 -13.38 3.19
N ILE A 204 6.22 -13.82 4.43
CA ILE A 204 5.64 -15.12 4.78
C ILE A 204 4.22 -14.96 5.29
N GLY A 205 3.35 -15.94 5.04
CA GLY A 205 1.96 -15.89 5.49
C GLY A 205 1.08 -14.90 4.71
N VAL A 206 1.55 -14.37 3.57
CA VAL A 206 0.78 -13.46 2.70
C VAL A 206 -0.38 -14.24 2.07
N PRO A 207 -1.66 -13.87 2.31
CA PRO A 207 -2.81 -14.63 1.85
C PRO A 207 -3.39 -14.12 0.52
N ALA A 208 -3.91 -15.04 -0.29
CA ALA A 208 -4.72 -14.77 -1.47
C ALA A 208 -6.00 -15.63 -1.47
N PHE A 209 -7.13 -15.01 -1.76
CA PHE A 209 -8.44 -15.68 -1.85
C PHE A 209 -8.68 -16.24 -3.26
N VAL A 210 -9.06 -17.51 -3.38
CA VAL A 210 -9.43 -18.11 -4.68
C VAL A 210 -10.91 -17.80 -4.95
N ALA A 211 -11.15 -16.82 -5.82
CA ALA A 211 -12.52 -16.39 -6.16
C ALA A 211 -13.16 -17.28 -7.22
N ASP A 212 -12.40 -17.63 -8.26
CA ASP A 212 -12.93 -18.29 -9.45
C ASP A 212 -12.45 -19.73 -9.59
N ARG A 213 -13.25 -20.55 -10.28
CA ARG A 213 -12.82 -21.89 -10.67
C ARG A 213 -11.93 -21.78 -11.91
N VAL A 214 -10.65 -22.05 -11.73
CA VAL A 214 -9.70 -22.13 -12.85
C VAL A 214 -9.46 -23.60 -13.22
N PRO A 215 -9.75 -24.03 -14.46
CA PRO A 215 -9.54 -25.42 -14.87
C PRO A 215 -8.09 -25.88 -14.69
N ARG A 216 -7.90 -26.97 -13.95
CA ARG A 216 -6.58 -27.58 -13.67
C ARG A 216 -5.56 -26.62 -13.05
N LEU A 217 -6.01 -25.67 -12.24
CA LEU A 217 -5.11 -24.81 -11.47
C LEU A 217 -4.66 -25.53 -10.18
N VAL A 218 -3.35 -25.74 -10.08
CA VAL A 218 -2.71 -26.47 -8.98
C VAL A 218 -1.81 -25.53 -8.20
N CYS A 219 -1.83 -25.65 -6.87
CA CYS A 219 -0.99 -24.87 -5.96
C CYS A 219 0.49 -25.26 -6.09
N GLY A 220 1.39 -24.28 -6.17
CA GLY A 220 2.85 -24.52 -6.19
C GLY A 220 3.44 -24.85 -4.82
N TYR A 221 4.65 -25.40 -4.81
CA TYR A 221 5.30 -25.96 -3.61
C TYR A 221 5.67 -24.94 -2.50
N HIS A 222 5.83 -23.66 -2.84
CA HIS A 222 6.10 -22.59 -1.87
C HIS A 222 4.86 -22.04 -1.16
N LEU A 223 3.72 -22.69 -1.39
CA LEU A 223 2.42 -22.23 -0.94
C LEU A 223 1.73 -23.30 -0.09
N ALA A 224 0.79 -22.86 0.73
CA ALA A 224 -0.11 -23.73 1.46
C ALA A 224 -1.57 -23.38 1.14
N ILE A 225 -2.40 -24.40 0.93
CA ILE A 225 -3.84 -24.26 0.72
C ILE A 225 -4.53 -24.40 2.08
N LEU A 226 -5.29 -23.38 2.46
CA LEU A 226 -6.14 -23.32 3.62
C LEU A 226 -7.58 -23.42 3.11
N ARG A 227 -8.14 -24.63 3.12
CA ARG A 227 -9.53 -24.87 2.68
C ARG A 227 -10.47 -24.75 3.87
N PRO A 228 -11.30 -23.70 3.96
CA PRO A 228 -12.16 -23.48 5.12
C PRO A 228 -13.32 -24.50 5.21
N ASP A 229 -13.69 -24.85 6.44
CA ASP A 229 -14.99 -25.45 6.74
C ASP A 229 -16.08 -24.38 6.55
N VAL A 230 -16.74 -24.43 5.40
CA VAL A 230 -17.76 -23.45 4.98
C VAL A 230 -18.95 -23.35 5.93
N SER A 231 -19.16 -24.32 6.81
CA SER A 231 -20.22 -24.27 7.84
C SER A 231 -19.87 -23.37 9.02
N ARG A 232 -18.60 -22.93 9.13
CA ARG A 232 -18.08 -22.16 10.26
C ARG A 232 -17.21 -20.97 9.84
N LEU A 233 -16.57 -21.03 8.69
CA LEU A 233 -15.58 -20.06 8.24
C LEU A 233 -15.77 -19.69 6.77
N ASN A 234 -15.89 -18.38 6.51
CA ASN A 234 -15.91 -17.83 5.16
C ASN A 234 -14.47 -17.62 4.65
N GLY A 235 -14.14 -18.13 3.45
CA GLY A 235 -12.78 -18.05 2.88
C GLY A 235 -12.30 -16.62 2.59
N ARG A 236 -13.19 -15.74 2.11
CA ARG A 236 -12.83 -14.33 1.85
C ARG A 236 -12.64 -13.55 3.15
N TYR A 237 -13.42 -13.87 4.18
CA TYR A 237 -13.15 -13.36 5.53
C TYR A 237 -11.81 -13.86 6.05
N LEU A 238 -11.52 -15.15 5.90
CA LEU A 238 -10.25 -15.75 6.33
C LEU A 238 -9.06 -15.03 5.68
N SER A 239 -9.09 -14.71 4.38
CA SER A 239 -7.98 -13.95 3.76
C SER A 239 -7.76 -12.61 4.44
N TYR A 240 -8.82 -11.85 4.77
CA TYR A 240 -8.69 -10.60 5.51
C TYR A 240 -8.18 -10.78 6.94
N ALA A 241 -8.69 -11.79 7.64
CA ALA A 241 -8.26 -12.12 9.00
C ALA A 241 -6.76 -12.50 9.02
N LEU A 242 -6.27 -13.20 7.99
CA LEU A 242 -4.85 -13.53 7.86
C LEU A 242 -4.00 -12.32 7.45
N SER A 243 -4.52 -11.40 6.63
CA SER A 243 -3.80 -10.15 6.27
C SER A 243 -3.67 -9.18 7.44
N ALA A 244 -4.49 -9.32 8.49
CA ALA A 244 -4.40 -8.46 9.67
C ALA A 244 -3.05 -8.64 10.39
N ARG A 245 -2.52 -7.54 10.93
CA ARG A 245 -1.18 -7.49 11.57
C ARG A 245 -0.96 -8.57 12.61
N ASP A 246 -1.98 -8.82 13.42
CA ASP A 246 -1.96 -9.83 14.48
C ASP A 246 -1.70 -11.26 13.93
N SER A 247 -2.41 -11.67 12.88
CA SER A 247 -2.17 -12.97 12.22
C SER A 247 -0.80 -13.02 11.52
N GLN A 248 -0.39 -11.94 10.87
CA GLN A 248 0.94 -11.83 10.26
C GLN A 248 2.05 -11.96 11.31
N HIS A 249 1.91 -11.32 12.47
CA HIS A 249 2.87 -11.44 13.58
C HIS A 249 2.99 -12.88 14.09
N GLN A 250 1.88 -13.60 14.19
CA GLN A 250 1.91 -15.03 14.54
C GLN A 250 2.66 -15.85 13.48
N PHE A 251 2.43 -15.60 12.18
CA PHE A 251 3.21 -16.26 11.13
C PHE A 251 4.70 -15.94 11.23
N HIS A 252 5.08 -14.69 11.44
CA HIS A 252 6.48 -14.29 11.63
C HIS A 252 7.13 -14.97 12.83
N HIS A 253 6.39 -15.12 13.94
CA HIS A 253 6.87 -15.80 15.14
C HIS A 253 7.14 -17.29 14.90
N TYR A 254 6.25 -17.96 14.15
CA TYR A 254 6.42 -19.38 13.84
C TYR A 254 7.33 -19.65 12.64
N ALA A 255 7.69 -18.63 11.87
CA ALA A 255 8.60 -18.74 10.75
C ALA A 255 10.00 -19.13 11.24
N ASN A 256 10.54 -20.23 10.72
CA ASN A 256 11.85 -20.74 11.11
C ASN A 256 12.78 -20.82 9.90
N GLY A 257 14.05 -20.43 10.06
CA GLY A 257 15.06 -20.52 8.99
C GLY A 257 16.26 -19.60 9.18
N ILE A 258 17.37 -19.91 8.50
CA ILE A 258 18.60 -19.07 8.50
C ILE A 258 18.72 -18.30 7.18
N THR A 259 18.64 -19.00 6.04
CA THR A 259 18.72 -18.41 4.69
C THR A 259 17.36 -18.27 4.03
N ARG A 260 16.36 -19.04 4.48
CA ARG A 260 14.99 -19.00 3.99
C ARG A 260 14.05 -19.35 5.14
N PHE A 261 13.05 -18.52 5.37
CA PHE A 261 12.02 -18.72 6.37
C PHE A 261 10.93 -19.63 5.81
N GLY A 262 10.52 -20.61 6.61
CA GLY A 262 9.48 -21.55 6.23
C GLY A 262 8.47 -21.79 7.35
N LEU A 263 7.20 -21.90 6.97
CA LEU A 263 6.11 -22.33 7.84
C LEU A 263 5.89 -23.85 7.69
N ARG A 264 5.89 -24.58 8.81
CA ARG A 264 5.50 -26.00 8.82
C ARG A 264 3.99 -26.11 8.94
N LYS A 265 3.45 -27.28 8.55
CA LYS A 265 2.01 -27.54 8.65
C LYS A 265 1.47 -27.33 10.07
N ALA A 266 2.20 -27.80 11.08
CA ALA A 266 1.80 -27.66 12.49
C ALA A 266 1.73 -26.19 12.91
N ASP A 267 2.76 -25.42 12.54
CA ASP A 267 2.90 -24.00 12.85
C ASP A 267 1.75 -23.16 12.27
N ILE A 268 1.39 -23.40 11.00
CA ILE A 268 0.22 -22.74 10.37
C ILE A 268 -1.06 -23.08 11.14
N GLY A 269 -1.20 -24.32 11.61
CA GLY A 269 -2.38 -24.76 12.35
C GLY A 269 -2.55 -24.06 13.71
N LEU A 270 -1.45 -23.60 14.33
CA LEU A 270 -1.45 -22.93 15.63
C LEU A 270 -1.90 -21.46 15.56
N VAL A 271 -1.85 -20.83 14.39
CA VAL A 271 -2.28 -19.44 14.24
C VAL A 271 -3.74 -19.31 14.63
N GLU A 272 -4.02 -18.42 15.58
CA GLU A 272 -5.36 -18.14 16.05
C GLU A 272 -5.95 -16.98 15.26
N VAL A 273 -7.17 -17.16 14.76
CA VAL A 273 -7.91 -16.11 14.04
C VAL A 273 -9.20 -15.73 14.79
N PRO A 274 -9.62 -14.46 14.73
CA PRO A 274 -10.93 -14.04 15.23
C PRO A 274 -12.06 -14.76 14.47
N LEU A 275 -13.05 -15.28 15.19
CA LEU A 275 -14.15 -16.06 14.64
C LEU A 275 -15.53 -15.46 15.02
N PRO A 276 -15.95 -14.37 14.35
CA PRO A 276 -17.31 -13.86 14.49
C PRO A 276 -18.34 -14.83 13.91
N SER A 277 -19.63 -14.48 14.06
CA SER A 277 -20.72 -15.25 13.45
C SER A 277 -20.57 -15.32 11.91
N LEU A 278 -21.03 -16.38 11.27
CA LEU A 278 -21.00 -16.48 9.79
C LEU A 278 -21.63 -15.27 9.07
N PRO A 279 -22.77 -14.71 9.55
CA PRO A 279 -23.31 -13.47 9.03
C PRO A 279 -22.33 -12.30 9.10
N ASP A 280 -21.69 -12.08 10.26
CA ASP A 280 -20.71 -11.01 10.43
C ASP A 280 -19.46 -11.23 9.56
N GLN A 281 -18.95 -12.47 9.47
CA GLN A 281 -17.84 -12.81 8.56
C GLN A 281 -18.18 -12.45 7.11
N THR A 282 -19.39 -12.79 6.68
CA THR A 282 -19.86 -12.52 5.31
C THR A 282 -19.98 -11.03 5.07
N ALA A 283 -20.50 -10.27 6.03
CA ALA A 283 -20.63 -8.83 5.93
C ALA A 283 -19.26 -8.12 5.93
N ILE A 284 -18.33 -8.50 6.82
CA ILE A 284 -16.95 -7.97 6.84
C ILE A 284 -16.26 -8.26 5.50
N ALA A 285 -16.35 -9.49 5.01
CA ALA A 285 -15.77 -9.87 3.73
C ALA A 285 -16.40 -9.12 2.55
N HIS A 286 -17.69 -8.79 2.63
CA HIS A 286 -18.38 -7.99 1.63
C HIS A 286 -17.94 -6.53 1.64
N ILE A 287 -17.86 -5.90 2.82
CA ILE A 287 -17.43 -4.51 2.99
C ILE A 287 -16.01 -4.31 2.46
N LEU A 288 -15.05 -5.07 2.99
CA LEU A 288 -13.65 -4.97 2.58
C LEU A 288 -13.47 -5.44 1.13
N GLY A 289 -14.20 -6.49 0.75
CA GLY A 289 -14.21 -7.04 -0.60
C GLY A 289 -14.62 -6.04 -1.66
N THR A 290 -15.69 -5.28 -1.41
CA THR A 290 -16.19 -4.27 -2.35
C THR A 290 -15.18 -3.15 -2.57
N LEU A 291 -14.44 -2.75 -1.53
CA LEU A 291 -13.37 -1.76 -1.65
C LEU A 291 -12.23 -2.29 -2.53
N ASP A 292 -11.73 -3.50 -2.26
CA ASP A 292 -10.66 -4.12 -3.05
C ASP A 292 -11.07 -4.40 -4.50
N ASP A 293 -12.30 -4.87 -4.72
CA ASP A 293 -12.84 -5.11 -6.06
C ASP A 293 -12.89 -3.80 -6.88
N LYS A 294 -13.25 -2.68 -6.23
CA LYS A 294 -13.28 -1.36 -6.88
C LYS A 294 -11.88 -0.81 -7.14
N ILE A 295 -10.93 -1.01 -6.23
CA ILE A 295 -9.51 -0.65 -6.43
C ILE A 295 -8.95 -1.39 -7.65
N GLU A 296 -9.15 -2.71 -7.72
CA GLU A 296 -8.67 -3.52 -8.83
C GLU A 296 -9.36 -3.15 -10.16
N LEU A 297 -10.66 -2.89 -10.14
CA LEU A 297 -11.38 -2.40 -11.32
C LEU A 297 -10.79 -1.08 -11.83
N ASN A 298 -10.52 -0.13 -10.94
CA ASN A 298 -9.90 1.14 -11.30
C ASN A 298 -8.48 0.95 -11.87
N ARG A 299 -7.70 0.01 -11.34
CA ARG A 299 -6.37 -0.34 -11.83
C ARG A 299 -6.44 -0.88 -13.27
N ARG A 300 -7.33 -1.84 -13.54
CA ARG A 300 -7.54 -2.43 -14.88
C ARG A 300 -8.09 -1.43 -15.88
N MET A 301 -9.03 -0.58 -15.46
CA MET A 301 -9.52 0.53 -16.28
C MET A 301 -8.36 1.45 -16.69
N ASN A 302 -7.44 1.75 -15.77
CA ASN A 302 -6.29 2.59 -16.07
C ASN A 302 -5.31 1.95 -17.06
N GLU A 303 -5.05 0.65 -16.94
CA GLU A 303 -4.26 -0.09 -17.93
C GLU A 303 -4.89 0.03 -19.32
N THR A 304 -6.20 -0.19 -19.43
CA THR A 304 -6.94 -0.08 -20.69
C THR A 304 -6.90 1.37 -21.25
N LEU A 305 -7.09 2.37 -20.39
CA LEU A 305 -7.04 3.79 -20.78
C LEU A 305 -5.65 4.18 -21.30
N GLU A 306 -4.59 3.68 -20.66
CA GLU A 306 -3.20 3.90 -21.10
C GLU A 306 -2.91 3.22 -22.44
N GLU A 307 -3.39 1.98 -22.65
CA GLU A 307 -3.30 1.29 -23.93
C GLU A 307 -4.07 2.03 -25.04
N MET A 308 -5.28 2.51 -24.75
CA MET A 308 -6.08 3.30 -25.69
C MET A 308 -5.38 4.59 -26.10
N ALA A 309 -4.84 5.35 -25.13
CA ALA A 309 -4.12 6.59 -25.40
C ALA A 309 -2.88 6.34 -26.28
N ARG A 310 -2.10 5.31 -25.96
CA ARG A 310 -0.91 4.91 -26.72
C ARG A 310 -1.26 4.45 -28.13
N ALA A 311 -2.29 3.63 -28.29
CA ALA A 311 -2.74 3.15 -29.59
C ALA A 311 -3.24 4.31 -30.48
N LEU A 312 -4.01 5.23 -29.91
CA LEU A 312 -4.48 6.43 -30.61
C LEU A 312 -3.30 7.31 -31.06
N PHE A 313 -2.35 7.59 -30.16
CA PHE A 313 -1.17 8.37 -30.49
C PHE A 313 -0.34 7.70 -31.59
N LYS A 314 -0.09 6.39 -31.47
CA LYS A 314 0.66 5.62 -32.46
C LYS A 314 -0.01 5.68 -33.83
N SER A 315 -1.32 5.43 -33.89
CA SER A 315 -2.08 5.50 -35.14
C SER A 315 -2.02 6.88 -35.81
N TRP A 316 -2.18 7.95 -35.03
CA TRP A 316 -2.29 9.31 -35.57
C TRP A 316 -0.93 9.93 -35.91
N PHE A 317 0.09 9.71 -35.08
CA PHE A 317 1.35 10.48 -35.13
C PHE A 317 2.60 9.66 -35.39
N VAL A 318 2.51 8.32 -35.43
CA VAL A 318 3.66 7.44 -35.71
C VAL A 318 3.41 6.64 -37.00
N ASP A 319 2.30 5.90 -37.06
CA ASP A 319 1.97 5.07 -38.21
C ASP A 319 1.27 5.88 -39.33
N PHE A 320 0.69 7.03 -38.95
CA PHE A 320 -0.05 7.95 -39.82
C PHE A 320 -1.25 7.28 -40.53
N ASP A 321 -1.95 6.37 -39.84
CA ASP A 321 -3.02 5.55 -40.43
C ASP A 321 -4.10 6.39 -41.15
N PRO A 322 -4.60 7.51 -40.58
CA PRO A 322 -5.60 8.32 -41.26
C PRO A 322 -5.09 8.96 -42.55
N VAL A 323 -3.81 9.34 -42.61
CA VAL A 323 -3.18 9.94 -43.79
C VAL A 323 -3.01 8.87 -44.87
N ARG A 324 -2.54 7.67 -44.51
CA ARG A 324 -2.41 6.53 -45.43
C ARG A 324 -3.75 6.09 -45.99
N ALA A 325 -4.77 5.96 -45.14
CA ALA A 325 -6.12 5.60 -45.56
C ALA A 325 -6.67 6.63 -46.57
N LYS A 326 -6.49 7.93 -46.35
CA LYS A 326 -6.87 8.97 -47.31
C LYS A 326 -6.14 8.86 -48.64
N MET A 327 -4.82 8.62 -48.62
CA MET A 327 -4.01 8.48 -49.82
C MET A 327 -4.40 7.25 -50.66
N GLU A 328 -4.80 6.16 -49.99
CA GLU A 328 -5.25 4.91 -50.60
C GLU A 328 -6.75 4.89 -50.92
N ALA A 329 -7.46 6.02 -50.72
CA ALA A 329 -8.91 6.15 -50.85
C ALA A 329 -9.71 5.10 -50.04
N ARG A 330 -9.17 4.65 -48.90
CA ARG A 330 -9.83 3.78 -47.93
C ARG A 330 -10.56 4.60 -46.87
N ASP A 331 -11.53 3.97 -46.22
CA ASP A 331 -12.17 4.54 -45.03
C ASP A 331 -11.12 4.73 -43.92
N THR A 332 -11.09 5.91 -43.31
CA THR A 332 -10.19 6.22 -42.19
C THR A 332 -10.70 5.64 -40.88
N GLY A 333 -11.98 5.22 -40.81
CA GLY A 333 -12.65 4.82 -39.58
C GLY A 333 -12.93 5.99 -38.63
N LEU A 334 -12.69 7.23 -39.07
CA LEU A 334 -12.91 8.45 -38.29
C LEU A 334 -14.14 9.22 -38.80
N PRO A 335 -14.90 9.89 -37.91
CA PRO A 335 -15.92 10.86 -38.31
C PRO A 335 -15.40 11.87 -39.34
N ARG A 336 -16.24 12.26 -40.32
CA ARG A 336 -15.83 13.15 -41.44
C ARG A 336 -15.13 14.43 -41.00
N HIS A 337 -15.59 15.06 -39.91
CA HIS A 337 -14.99 16.29 -39.41
C HIS A 337 -13.55 16.07 -38.87
N LEU A 338 -13.27 14.90 -38.27
CA LEU A 338 -11.92 14.50 -37.84
C LEU A 338 -11.07 14.08 -39.03
N ALA A 339 -11.59 13.26 -39.94
CA ALA A 339 -10.86 12.88 -41.16
C ALA A 339 -10.44 14.10 -42.01
N GLY A 340 -11.23 15.18 -41.95
CA GLY A 340 -10.97 16.44 -42.63
C GLY A 340 -9.74 17.20 -42.12
N VAL A 341 -9.31 17.01 -40.87
CA VAL A 341 -8.14 17.73 -40.32
C VAL A 341 -6.80 17.07 -40.67
N PHE A 342 -6.80 15.82 -41.15
CA PHE A 342 -5.58 15.14 -41.59
C PHE A 342 -5.17 15.55 -43.00
N PRO A 343 -3.86 15.63 -43.30
CA PRO A 343 -3.37 15.68 -44.68
C PRO A 343 -3.80 14.46 -45.51
N SER A 344 -3.71 14.55 -46.83
CA SER A 344 -4.03 13.46 -47.77
C SER A 344 -2.82 12.93 -48.55
N SER A 345 -1.62 13.36 -48.18
CA SER A 345 -0.37 13.03 -48.85
C SER A 345 0.81 13.11 -47.89
N PHE A 346 1.93 12.55 -48.32
CA PHE A 346 3.23 12.68 -47.66
C PHE A 346 4.14 13.61 -48.45
N ASP A 347 5.08 14.26 -47.77
CA ASP A 347 6.18 14.98 -48.39
C ASP A 347 7.35 14.05 -48.78
N ASN A 348 8.45 14.65 -49.27
CA ASN A 348 9.63 13.91 -49.73
C ASN A 348 10.33 13.12 -48.62
N GLU A 349 10.15 13.51 -47.35
CA GLU A 349 10.72 12.86 -46.17
C GLU A 349 9.79 11.78 -45.60
N ARG A 350 8.67 11.51 -46.29
CA ARG A 350 7.60 10.59 -45.86
C ARG A 350 6.87 11.06 -44.59
N ASN A 351 6.90 12.36 -44.31
CA ASN A 351 6.08 12.96 -43.26
C ASN A 351 4.74 13.45 -43.85
N PRO A 352 3.64 13.47 -43.08
CA PRO A 352 2.39 14.04 -43.57
C PRO A 352 2.57 15.48 -44.03
N THR A 353 2.04 15.83 -45.21
CA THR A 353 2.28 17.13 -45.82
C THR A 353 1.92 18.29 -44.88
N GLY A 354 2.87 19.20 -44.68
CA GLY A 354 2.71 20.39 -43.84
C GLY A 354 3.14 20.19 -42.38
N TRP A 355 3.44 18.97 -41.97
CA TRP A 355 4.00 18.69 -40.64
C TRP A 355 5.49 19.04 -40.66
N LYS A 356 6.00 19.57 -39.54
CA LYS A 356 7.40 20.01 -39.43
C LYS A 356 8.00 19.53 -38.14
N LEU A 357 9.25 19.08 -38.19
CA LEU A 357 10.03 18.82 -36.98
C LEU A 357 10.23 20.13 -36.22
N LYS A 358 9.99 20.08 -34.91
CA LYS A 358 10.12 21.21 -33.99
C LYS A 358 10.77 20.74 -32.70
N SER A 359 11.55 21.62 -32.08
CA SER A 359 12.13 21.35 -30.76
C SER A 359 11.04 21.15 -29.71
N ILE A 360 11.29 20.27 -28.74
CA ILE A 360 10.42 20.05 -27.57
C ILE A 360 10.05 21.34 -26.84
N SER A 361 10.94 22.34 -26.84
CA SER A 361 10.72 23.64 -26.20
C SER A 361 9.54 24.43 -26.80
N GLU A 362 9.17 24.18 -28.05
CA GLU A 362 7.97 24.76 -28.66
C GLU A 362 6.68 24.13 -28.12
N PHE A 363 6.76 22.92 -27.56
CA PHE A 363 5.61 22.17 -27.07
C PHE A 363 5.45 22.20 -25.56
N THR A 364 6.55 22.34 -24.80
CA THR A 364 6.53 22.29 -23.34
C THR A 364 7.64 23.12 -22.71
N ARG A 365 7.31 23.72 -21.56
CA ARG A 365 8.26 24.29 -20.62
C ARG A 365 8.72 23.21 -19.65
N VAL A 366 10.03 22.96 -19.61
CA VAL A 366 10.63 22.04 -18.64
C VAL A 366 10.94 22.77 -17.34
N VAL A 367 10.35 22.29 -16.24
CA VAL A 367 10.57 22.81 -14.89
C VAL A 367 11.41 21.82 -14.10
N TYR A 368 12.59 22.25 -13.66
CA TYR A 368 13.50 21.42 -12.87
C TYR A 368 13.21 21.57 -11.38
N GLY A 369 13.25 20.46 -10.65
CA GLY A 369 13.09 20.45 -9.20
C GLY A 369 14.19 21.19 -8.45
N ALA A 370 13.96 21.45 -7.18
CA ALA A 370 14.84 22.26 -6.34
C ALA A 370 15.59 21.44 -5.27
N PRO A 371 16.77 21.90 -4.82
CA PRO A 371 17.51 21.29 -3.73
C PRO A 371 16.88 21.67 -2.37
N PHE A 372 15.93 20.86 -1.91
CA PHE A 372 15.41 21.01 -0.54
C PHE A 372 16.42 20.49 0.50
N ALA A 373 16.44 21.13 1.66
CA ALA A 373 17.40 20.83 2.73
C ALA A 373 17.00 19.54 3.46
N SER A 374 17.90 18.56 3.47
CA SER A 374 17.58 17.21 3.96
C SER A 374 17.35 17.13 5.47
N ASP A 375 17.84 18.10 6.24
CA ASP A 375 17.59 18.26 7.67
C ASP A 375 16.15 18.70 7.98
N GLN A 376 15.40 19.16 6.97
CA GLN A 376 13.99 19.54 7.07
C GLN A 376 13.04 18.50 6.46
N PHE A 377 13.53 17.28 6.21
CA PHE A 377 12.70 16.17 5.75
C PHE A 377 12.12 15.45 6.97
N THR A 378 10.82 15.18 6.93
CA THR A 378 10.12 14.40 7.96
C THR A 378 9.29 13.29 7.33
N THR A 379 9.09 12.21 8.09
CA THR A 379 8.19 11.09 7.78
C THR A 379 6.86 11.21 8.52
N ASP A 380 6.70 12.23 9.37
CA ASP A 380 5.52 12.43 10.24
C ASP A 380 4.34 13.07 9.47
N ASN A 381 4.46 13.19 8.15
CA ASN A 381 3.51 13.85 7.25
C ASN A 381 3.25 15.33 7.59
N ILE A 382 4.21 16.00 8.24
CA ILE A 382 4.15 17.42 8.54
C ILE A 382 4.71 18.22 7.36
N GLY A 383 3.95 19.20 6.86
CA GLY A 383 4.32 20.02 5.72
C GLY A 383 3.78 19.48 4.38
N VAL A 384 4.49 19.78 3.30
CA VAL A 384 4.11 19.38 1.93
C VAL A 384 4.95 18.19 1.48
N PRO A 385 4.35 17.17 0.83
CA PRO A 385 5.10 16.05 0.27
C PRO A 385 6.19 16.49 -0.69
N LEU A 386 7.34 15.79 -0.66
CA LEU A 386 8.49 16.03 -1.53
C LEU A 386 8.75 14.78 -2.38
N ILE A 387 8.55 14.88 -3.69
CA ILE A 387 8.72 13.78 -4.62
C ILE A 387 10.19 13.62 -5.00
N ARG A 388 10.69 12.40 -4.87
CA ARG A 388 11.98 11.94 -5.40
C ARG A 388 11.75 10.90 -6.49
N ILE A 389 12.82 10.52 -7.21
CA ILE A 389 12.75 9.55 -8.32
C ILE A 389 12.06 8.25 -7.89
N ARG A 390 12.40 7.70 -6.72
CA ARG A 390 11.81 6.45 -6.22
C ARG A 390 10.31 6.53 -5.94
N ASP A 391 9.79 7.72 -5.67
CA ASP A 391 8.38 7.93 -5.34
C ASP A 391 7.52 8.00 -6.61
N LEU A 392 8.13 8.13 -7.79
CA LEU A 392 7.42 8.21 -9.08
C LEU A 392 6.71 6.89 -9.44
N ALA A 393 7.33 5.75 -9.11
CA ALA A 393 6.77 4.44 -9.40
C ALA A 393 5.55 4.11 -8.51
N THR A 394 5.58 4.52 -7.24
CA THR A 394 4.49 4.27 -6.28
C THR A 394 3.43 5.37 -6.30
N HIS A 395 3.77 6.56 -6.78
CA HIS A 395 2.97 7.78 -6.63
C HIS A 395 2.72 8.16 -5.16
N GLU A 396 3.57 7.69 -4.25
CA GLU A 396 3.48 7.90 -2.80
C GLU A 396 4.78 8.51 -2.29
N PRO A 397 4.82 9.83 -2.03
CA PRO A 397 6.01 10.46 -1.47
C PRO A 397 6.24 9.95 -0.04
N GLY A 398 7.41 9.36 0.22
CA GLY A 398 7.78 8.91 1.57
C GLY A 398 8.27 10.01 2.52
N LEU A 399 8.37 11.26 2.04
CA LEU A 399 8.88 12.40 2.82
C LEU A 399 8.01 13.63 2.61
N THR A 400 7.89 14.43 3.66
CA THR A 400 7.32 15.78 3.63
C THR A 400 8.36 16.80 4.09
N THR A 401 8.12 18.08 3.80
CA THR A 401 8.94 19.19 4.28
C THR A 401 8.09 20.43 4.51
N GLU A 402 8.37 21.17 5.58
CA GLU A 402 7.81 22.50 5.83
C GLU A 402 8.54 23.60 5.07
N GLN A 403 9.70 23.27 4.48
CA GLN A 403 10.49 24.22 3.72
C GLN A 403 9.71 24.73 2.50
N VAL A 404 9.53 26.03 2.41
CA VAL A 404 9.07 26.69 1.18
C VAL A 404 10.30 27.17 0.42
N HIS A 405 10.68 26.43 -0.62
CA HIS A 405 11.84 26.75 -1.44
C HIS A 405 11.47 27.79 -2.52
N GLN A 406 12.26 28.88 -2.64
CA GLN A 406 11.97 29.98 -3.59
C GLN A 406 11.91 29.53 -5.06
N LYS A 407 12.76 28.57 -5.44
CA LYS A 407 12.75 27.92 -6.77
C LYS A 407 11.94 26.62 -6.80
N GLY A 408 11.25 26.29 -5.71
CA GLY A 408 10.44 25.08 -5.63
C GLY A 408 9.26 25.16 -6.59
N HIS A 409 8.88 24.01 -7.14
CA HIS A 409 7.69 23.89 -7.98
C HIS A 409 6.74 22.84 -7.39
N LEU A 410 5.47 23.20 -7.25
CA LEU A 410 4.40 22.32 -6.78
C LEU A 410 3.70 21.69 -7.96
N ILE A 411 3.74 20.37 -8.04
CA ILE A 411 2.94 19.60 -8.99
C ILE A 411 1.66 19.08 -8.37
N ARG A 412 0.75 18.71 -9.25
CA ARG A 412 -0.60 18.23 -8.98
C ARG A 412 -0.85 16.92 -9.71
N PRO A 413 -1.86 16.14 -9.30
CA PRO A 413 -2.29 14.98 -10.05
C PRO A 413 -2.53 15.33 -11.53
N GLY A 414 -1.97 14.54 -12.44
CA GLY A 414 -2.04 14.72 -13.90
C GLY A 414 -0.81 15.40 -14.53
N ASP A 415 0.11 15.93 -13.73
CA ASP A 415 1.34 16.54 -14.23
C ASP A 415 2.33 15.49 -14.77
N ILE A 416 3.09 15.85 -15.81
CA ILE A 416 4.02 14.95 -16.50
C ILE A 416 5.40 15.06 -15.86
N VAL A 417 5.84 14.02 -15.15
CA VAL A 417 7.08 14.05 -14.37
C VAL A 417 8.04 12.96 -14.83
N VAL A 418 9.33 13.29 -14.81
CA VAL A 418 10.41 12.40 -15.27
C VAL A 418 11.56 12.43 -14.27
N GLY A 419 12.05 11.26 -13.89
CA GLY A 419 13.27 11.11 -13.11
C GLY A 419 14.49 11.52 -13.94
N MET A 420 15.41 12.27 -13.34
CA MET A 420 16.58 12.79 -14.04
C MET A 420 17.83 11.92 -13.86
N ASP A 421 17.82 10.92 -12.97
CA ASP A 421 18.95 10.03 -12.75
C ASP A 421 18.52 8.57 -12.76
N GLY A 422 19.35 7.70 -13.33
CA GLY A 422 19.17 6.25 -13.29
C GLY A 422 18.11 5.72 -14.26
N GLU A 423 16.87 6.17 -14.14
CA GLU A 423 15.74 5.74 -14.98
C GLU A 423 14.94 6.96 -15.45
N PHE A 424 14.74 7.08 -16.77
CA PHE A 424 14.11 8.26 -17.37
C PHE A 424 12.66 8.00 -17.75
N ARG A 425 11.98 7.12 -16.99
CA ARG A 425 10.58 6.80 -17.23
C ARG A 425 9.69 8.02 -17.02
N LEU A 426 8.74 8.18 -17.93
CA LEU A 426 7.69 9.18 -17.84
C LEU A 426 6.56 8.67 -16.95
N HIS A 427 6.19 9.49 -15.97
CA HIS A 427 5.06 9.24 -15.10
C HIS A 427 4.04 10.38 -15.24
N ILE A 428 2.77 9.99 -15.37
CA ILE A 428 1.67 10.90 -15.08
C ILE A 428 1.49 10.87 -13.56
N TRP A 429 1.69 11.99 -12.89
CA TRP A 429 1.65 12.03 -11.44
C TRP A 429 0.23 11.71 -10.94
N LYS A 430 0.08 10.62 -10.17
CA LYS A 430 -1.20 10.18 -9.61
C LYS A 430 -1.28 10.36 -8.08
N GLY A 431 -0.26 10.96 -7.49
CA GLY A 431 -0.14 11.17 -6.04
C GLY A 431 -0.63 12.55 -5.58
N PRO A 432 -0.47 12.89 -4.29
CA PRO A 432 -0.90 14.17 -3.75
C PRO A 432 -0.12 15.36 -4.34
N LYS A 433 -0.62 16.57 -4.14
CA LYS A 433 0.13 17.80 -4.47
C LYS A 433 1.46 17.79 -3.71
N ALA A 434 2.57 18.06 -4.41
CA ALA A 434 3.90 17.86 -3.84
C ALA A 434 4.97 18.73 -4.50
N TRP A 435 6.07 18.96 -3.78
CA TRP A 435 7.28 19.62 -4.29
C TRP A 435 8.10 18.68 -5.19
N LEU A 436 8.72 19.23 -6.24
CA LEU A 436 9.78 18.51 -6.99
C LEU A 436 11.14 18.63 -6.32
N ASN A 437 11.75 17.49 -6.02
CA ASN A 437 13.16 17.40 -5.69
C ASN A 437 14.08 17.64 -6.91
N GLN A 438 15.30 18.12 -6.68
CA GLN A 438 16.35 18.41 -7.67
C GLN A 438 16.65 17.31 -8.71
N ARG A 439 16.26 16.05 -8.47
CA ARG A 439 16.47 14.94 -9.41
C ARG A 439 15.22 14.56 -10.20
N VAL A 440 14.20 15.41 -10.20
CA VAL A 440 12.96 15.23 -10.95
C VAL A 440 12.69 16.49 -11.75
N CYS A 441 12.14 16.34 -12.96
CA CYS A 441 11.65 17.46 -13.76
C CYS A 441 10.19 17.26 -14.16
N HIS A 442 9.50 18.37 -14.39
CA HIS A 442 8.11 18.45 -14.82
C HIS A 442 8.05 19.05 -16.24
N PHE A 443 7.35 18.37 -17.15
CA PHE A 443 7.08 18.86 -18.50
C PHE A 443 5.71 19.52 -18.53
N GLU A 444 5.70 20.85 -18.43
CA GLU A 444 4.48 21.65 -18.46
C GLU A 444 4.12 21.97 -19.91
N PRO A 445 3.01 21.46 -20.47
CA PRO A 445 2.67 21.73 -21.86
C PRO A 445 2.40 23.22 -22.11
N ASN A 446 2.84 23.71 -23.26
CA ASN A 446 2.55 25.06 -23.71
C ASN A 446 1.07 25.19 -24.09
N HIS A 447 0.56 26.43 -24.10
CA HIS A 447 -0.83 26.71 -24.43
C HIS A 447 -1.25 26.10 -25.78
N GLY A 448 -2.32 25.31 -25.78
CA GLY A 448 -2.87 24.64 -26.97
C GLY A 448 -2.19 23.32 -27.32
N VAL A 449 -1.24 22.84 -26.50
CA VAL A 449 -0.62 21.51 -26.64
C VAL A 449 -1.22 20.58 -25.57
N PRO A 450 -1.79 19.42 -25.96
CA PRO A 450 -2.37 18.49 -25.01
C PRO A 450 -1.30 17.76 -24.18
N ARG A 451 -1.53 17.58 -22.88
CA ARG A 451 -0.74 16.73 -21.98
C ARG A 451 -0.60 15.31 -22.52
N ALA A 452 -1.71 14.73 -22.98
CA ALA A 452 -1.70 13.37 -23.52
C ALA A 452 -0.78 13.23 -24.74
N PHE A 453 -0.65 14.29 -25.56
CA PHE A 453 0.26 14.30 -26.71
C PHE A 453 1.72 14.34 -26.25
N ILE A 454 2.06 15.22 -25.29
CA ILE A 454 3.40 15.28 -24.70
C ILE A 454 3.78 13.96 -24.03
N ALA A 455 2.86 13.39 -23.25
CA ALA A 455 3.07 12.17 -22.50
C ALA A 455 3.48 11.00 -23.41
N GLU A 456 2.80 10.84 -24.55
CA GLU A 456 3.12 9.78 -25.51
C GLU A 456 4.31 10.13 -26.41
N ALA A 457 4.45 11.40 -26.83
CA ALA A 457 5.56 11.84 -27.68
C ALA A 457 6.93 11.75 -26.98
N LEU A 458 6.98 11.89 -25.65
CA LEU A 458 8.21 11.81 -24.88
C LEU A 458 8.66 10.38 -24.56
N ARG A 459 7.80 9.35 -24.67
CA ARG A 459 8.16 7.98 -24.27
C ARG A 459 9.37 7.46 -25.05
N THR A 460 9.29 7.48 -26.38
CA THR A 460 10.36 6.94 -27.24
C THR A 460 11.68 7.71 -27.13
N PRO A 461 11.71 9.07 -27.13
CA PRO A 461 12.93 9.81 -26.87
C PRO A 461 13.58 9.50 -25.51
N LEU A 462 12.79 9.42 -24.43
CA LEU A 462 13.32 9.12 -23.09
C LEU A 462 13.93 7.72 -23.00
N GLU A 463 13.25 6.71 -23.56
CA GLU A 463 13.80 5.35 -23.68
C GLU A 463 15.09 5.30 -24.51
N PHE A 464 15.21 6.13 -25.55
CA PHE A 464 16.42 6.22 -26.35
C PHE A 464 17.59 6.77 -25.53
N PHE A 465 17.40 7.82 -24.73
CA PHE A 465 18.44 8.34 -23.85
C PHE A 465 18.84 7.35 -22.77
N GLU A 466 17.88 6.60 -22.22
CA GLU A 466 18.15 5.57 -21.23
C GLU A 466 19.04 4.46 -21.82
N ARG A 467 18.69 3.94 -23.01
CA ARG A 467 19.48 2.91 -23.72
C ARG A 467 20.84 3.43 -24.20
N GLY A 468 20.93 4.68 -24.64
CA GLY A 468 22.15 5.28 -25.17
C GLY A 468 23.22 5.58 -24.12
N LYS A 469 22.86 5.62 -22.83
CA LYS A 469 23.77 5.93 -21.72
C LYS A 469 24.17 4.69 -20.88
N VAL A 470 23.78 3.48 -21.33
CA VAL A 470 24.15 2.21 -20.70
C VAL A 470 25.67 2.04 -20.69
N GLY A 471 26.25 1.91 -19.50
CA GLY A 471 27.70 1.74 -19.28
C GLY A 471 28.38 2.86 -18.49
N THR A 472 27.66 3.92 -18.11
CA THR A 472 28.12 4.93 -17.14
C THR A 472 27.62 4.60 -15.73
N THR A 473 28.39 4.97 -14.69
CA THR A 473 28.10 4.57 -13.31
C THR A 473 26.78 5.15 -12.78
N VAL A 474 26.35 6.32 -13.29
CA VAL A 474 25.02 6.92 -13.10
C VAL A 474 24.66 7.72 -14.35
N ILE A 475 23.56 7.37 -15.02
CA ILE A 475 23.04 8.14 -16.17
C ILE A 475 22.27 9.37 -15.68
N HIS A 476 22.47 10.52 -16.31
CA HIS A 476 21.77 11.78 -16.00
C HIS A 476 21.06 12.33 -17.24
N LEU A 477 19.80 12.78 -17.09
CA LEU A 477 19.02 13.47 -18.10
C LEU A 477 19.12 14.98 -17.86
N GLY A 478 20.05 15.63 -18.55
CA GLY A 478 20.30 17.06 -18.43
C GLY A 478 19.46 17.88 -19.41
N LYS A 479 19.49 19.20 -19.23
CA LYS A 479 18.88 20.15 -20.18
C LYS A 479 19.36 19.96 -21.61
N SER A 480 20.66 19.77 -21.81
CA SER A 480 21.24 19.56 -23.14
C SER A 480 20.72 18.30 -23.84
N ASP A 481 20.34 17.27 -23.09
CA ASP A 481 19.72 16.07 -23.67
C ASP A 481 18.28 16.39 -24.08
N ILE A 482 17.50 16.97 -23.16
CA ILE A 482 16.09 17.29 -23.41
C ILE A 482 15.95 18.26 -24.59
N ASP A 483 16.79 19.28 -24.70
CA ASP A 483 16.75 20.27 -25.78
C ASP A 483 16.99 19.65 -27.18
N THR A 484 17.56 18.43 -27.28
CA THR A 484 17.74 17.70 -28.55
C THR A 484 16.50 16.95 -29.01
N ILE A 485 15.46 16.85 -28.19
CA ILE A 485 14.22 16.17 -28.56
C ILE A 485 13.50 16.99 -29.61
N GLU A 486 13.25 16.37 -30.77
CA GLU A 486 12.43 16.92 -31.84
C GLU A 486 11.14 16.11 -31.99
N ILE A 487 10.02 16.82 -32.13
CA ILE A 487 8.69 16.24 -32.33
C ILE A 487 8.11 16.76 -33.63
N LEU A 488 7.52 15.87 -34.41
CA LEU A 488 6.82 16.23 -35.64
C LEU A 488 5.51 16.95 -35.29
N HIS A 489 5.39 18.23 -35.65
CA HIS A 489 4.27 19.08 -35.30
C HIS A 489 3.12 18.95 -36.31
N PRO A 490 1.95 18.41 -35.91
CA PRO A 490 0.85 18.11 -36.82
C PRO A 490 -0.04 19.30 -37.20
N GLY A 491 0.15 20.43 -36.51
CA GLY A 491 -0.72 21.60 -36.62
C GLY A 491 -1.75 21.67 -35.49
N SER A 492 -2.12 22.89 -35.10
CA SER A 492 -3.05 23.11 -33.98
C SER A 492 -4.44 22.48 -34.16
N PRO A 493 -5.04 22.42 -35.38
CA PRO A 493 -6.33 21.75 -35.55
C PRO A 493 -6.29 20.27 -35.16
N LEU A 494 -5.23 19.54 -35.53
CA LEU A 494 -5.11 18.13 -35.20
C LEU A 494 -4.75 17.90 -33.74
N LEU A 495 -3.91 18.76 -33.14
CA LEU A 495 -3.66 18.71 -31.69
C LEU A 495 -4.95 18.90 -30.89
N ARG A 496 -5.83 19.83 -31.28
CA ARG A 496 -7.14 19.99 -30.62
C ARG A 496 -8.04 18.77 -30.79
N ALA A 497 -8.16 18.27 -32.02
CA ALA A 497 -8.94 17.06 -32.30
C ALA A 497 -8.46 15.84 -31.50
N PHE A 498 -7.15 15.72 -31.29
CA PHE A 498 -6.57 14.69 -30.43
C PHE A 498 -6.86 14.97 -28.95
N ALA A 499 -6.73 16.22 -28.50
CA ALA A 499 -7.04 16.61 -27.12
C ALA A 499 -8.47 16.23 -26.73
N ASP A 500 -9.44 16.48 -27.61
CA ASP A 500 -10.86 16.20 -27.39
C ASP A 500 -11.15 14.72 -27.07
N ILE A 501 -10.25 13.81 -27.47
CA ILE A 501 -10.35 12.37 -27.24
C ILE A 501 -9.40 11.91 -26.14
N ALA A 502 -8.15 12.34 -26.17
CA ALA A 502 -7.08 11.81 -25.33
C ALA A 502 -6.99 12.46 -23.94
N GLU A 503 -7.35 13.74 -23.79
CA GLU A 503 -7.35 14.39 -22.46
C GLU A 503 -8.39 13.78 -21.51
N PRO A 504 -9.65 13.50 -21.93
CA PRO A 504 -10.61 12.81 -21.06
C PRO A 504 -10.13 11.43 -20.61
N ILE A 505 -9.42 10.70 -21.47
CA ILE A 505 -8.83 9.38 -21.15
C ILE A 505 -7.77 9.54 -20.05
N LEU A 506 -6.86 10.52 -20.20
CA LEU A 506 -5.83 10.82 -19.22
C LEU A 506 -6.43 11.27 -17.89
N ASP A 507 -7.39 12.19 -17.92
CA ASP A 507 -8.09 12.69 -16.73
C ASP A 507 -8.82 11.57 -15.98
N GLN A 508 -9.48 10.66 -16.72
CA GLN A 508 -10.13 9.52 -16.11
C GLN A 508 -9.12 8.58 -15.44
N SER A 509 -7.95 8.38 -16.07
CA SER A 509 -6.88 7.56 -15.47
C SER A 509 -6.40 8.15 -14.13
N VAL A 510 -6.21 9.47 -14.07
CA VAL A 510 -5.84 10.18 -12.84
C VAL A 510 -6.94 10.07 -11.78
N LYS A 511 -8.21 10.28 -12.15
CA LYS A 511 -9.36 10.16 -11.23
C LYS A 511 -9.49 8.76 -10.62
N ASN A 512 -9.39 7.72 -11.44
CA ASN A 512 -9.45 6.33 -11.01
C ASN A 512 -8.33 6.00 -10.01
N ALA A 513 -7.11 6.52 -10.23
CA ALA A 513 -5.98 6.30 -9.34
C ALA A 513 -6.18 7.00 -7.98
N LEU A 514 -6.64 8.25 -7.98
CA LEU A 514 -6.97 9.00 -6.75
C LEU A 514 -8.11 8.33 -5.97
N GLN A 515 -9.14 7.85 -6.66
CA GLN A 515 -10.21 7.08 -6.04
C GLN A 515 -9.67 5.78 -5.43
N GLY A 516 -8.82 5.04 -6.16
CA GLY A 516 -8.18 3.82 -5.66
C GLY A 516 -7.39 4.05 -4.38
N ARG A 517 -6.62 5.15 -4.31
CA ARG A 517 -5.89 5.55 -3.09
C ARG A 517 -6.83 5.82 -1.91
N THR A 518 -7.91 6.54 -2.15
CA THR A 518 -8.90 6.85 -1.10
C THR A 518 -9.56 5.58 -0.57
N LEU A 519 -9.94 4.66 -1.46
CA LEU A 519 -10.52 3.37 -1.10
C LEU A 519 -9.53 2.50 -0.31
N ALA A 520 -8.26 2.50 -0.69
CA ALA A 520 -7.22 1.78 0.05
C ALA A 520 -7.05 2.34 1.47
N GLN A 521 -7.04 3.66 1.63
CA GLN A 521 -6.97 4.31 2.96
C GLN A 521 -8.18 3.94 3.84
N ILE A 522 -9.39 3.94 3.27
CA ILE A 522 -10.60 3.52 4.00
C ILE A 522 -10.49 2.05 4.43
N ARG A 523 -10.09 1.17 3.50
CA ARG A 523 -9.90 -0.26 3.78
C ARG A 523 -8.88 -0.46 4.89
N ASP A 524 -7.74 0.21 4.83
CA ASP A 524 -6.64 0.03 5.79
C ASP A 524 -7.02 0.52 7.20
N VAL A 525 -7.93 1.50 7.31
CA VAL A 525 -8.53 1.94 8.58
C VAL A 525 -9.60 0.96 9.09
N LEU A 526 -10.42 0.40 8.20
CA LEU A 526 -11.53 -0.49 8.57
C LEU A 526 -11.05 -1.90 8.92
N LEU A 527 -10.08 -2.44 8.18
CA LEU A 527 -9.59 -3.81 8.32
C LEU A 527 -9.24 -4.17 9.78
N PRO A 528 -8.33 -3.46 10.47
CA PRO A 528 -7.96 -3.83 11.84
C PRO A 528 -9.15 -3.75 12.81
N LYS A 529 -10.03 -2.76 12.63
CA LYS A 529 -11.18 -2.53 13.52
C LYS A 529 -12.30 -3.55 13.35
N LEU A 530 -12.54 -4.00 12.12
CA LEU A 530 -13.53 -5.04 11.81
C LEU A 530 -13.04 -6.42 12.26
N ILE A 531 -11.76 -6.72 12.01
CA ILE A 531 -11.15 -7.99 12.39
C ILE A 531 -10.99 -8.12 13.91
N SER A 532 -10.75 -7.02 14.65
CA SER A 532 -10.70 -7.04 16.11
C SER A 532 -12.08 -7.06 16.78
N GLY A 533 -13.11 -6.59 16.09
CA GLY A 533 -14.46 -6.37 16.65
C GLY A 533 -14.60 -5.03 17.39
N GLU A 534 -13.60 -4.15 17.28
CA GLU A 534 -13.67 -2.76 17.79
C GLU A 534 -14.79 -1.97 17.10
N LEU A 535 -14.97 -2.20 15.78
CA LEU A 535 -16.02 -1.58 14.98
C LEU A 535 -17.08 -2.62 14.62
N ARG A 536 -18.34 -2.31 14.95
CA ARG A 536 -19.48 -3.15 14.54
C ARG A 536 -19.69 -3.04 13.04
N VAL A 537 -20.09 -4.13 12.42
CA VAL A 537 -20.42 -4.22 10.99
C VAL A 537 -21.40 -3.12 10.57
N SER A 538 -22.48 -2.93 11.33
CA SER A 538 -23.51 -1.91 11.04
C SER A 538 -23.02 -0.47 11.06
N ASP A 539 -21.93 -0.20 11.78
CA ASP A 539 -21.32 1.14 11.83
C ASP A 539 -20.31 1.32 10.68
N ALA A 540 -19.61 0.25 10.30
CA ALA A 540 -18.75 0.23 9.12
C ALA A 540 -19.52 0.46 7.82
N GLU A 541 -20.70 -0.15 7.65
CA GLU A 541 -21.57 0.06 6.49
C GLU A 541 -21.90 1.55 6.29
N LYS A 542 -22.27 2.26 7.37
CA LYS A 542 -22.57 3.71 7.33
C LYS A 542 -21.35 4.55 6.96
N ILE A 543 -20.15 4.16 7.41
CA ILE A 543 -18.90 4.87 7.07
C ILE A 543 -18.63 4.74 5.56
N VAL A 544 -18.82 3.55 5.00
CA VAL A 544 -18.63 3.31 3.56
C VAL A 544 -19.68 4.05 2.73
N GLU A 545 -20.95 4.02 3.13
CA GLU A 545 -22.03 4.77 2.47
C GLU A 545 -21.80 6.29 2.49
N ALA A 546 -21.18 6.83 3.54
CA ALA A 546 -20.87 8.26 3.62
C ALA A 546 -19.63 8.67 2.79
N ALA A 547 -18.75 7.71 2.47
CA ALA A 547 -17.48 7.95 1.79
C ALA A 547 -17.50 7.61 0.28
N THR A 548 -18.56 6.94 -0.18
CA THR A 548 -18.81 6.61 -1.59
C THR A 548 -19.84 7.57 -2.18
#